data_AF-A0A7J3EER7-F1
#
_entry.id   AF-A0A7J3EER7-F1
#
_cell.length_a   1.000
_cell.length_b   1.000
_cell.length_c   1.000
_cell.angle_alpha   90.00
_cell.angle_beta   90.00
_cell.angle_gamma   90.00
#
_symmetry.space_group_name_H-M   'P 1'
#
loop_
_entity.id
_entity.type
_entity.pdbx_description
1 polymer ?
#
loop_
_entity_poly.entity_id
_entity_poly.type
_entity_poly.pdbx_seq_one_letter_code
_entity_poly.pdbx_strand_id
1 'polypeptide(L)'
;MSYAALLYDRLTIDEAELLLVADRRGLTLKKIFTKDPSMLSEADLTDIRIVVNRCESKSRALEAAKRVTELNRTVINSYRVEELCANKIKTIELLEKGGVKTPKSLFKPFPKVLGDSDSWIEEVTEEAEAKLGYPVVFKPTHGSWGRGIVKIDCREHLMETLRENSKPNEINPDGVFLQEYVEKPGFDLRIVVYKEKRGTDILCCIARVSRKPEEFRTNTHLGGLPVGIELEHYPEHVEEVLKAAKIIMQEEKYGIIALDAMPQIEDIDYNIVYKLTSKCVEKYDEIRRFVDENRFKRYIEWKNEMEFMFQKLKMEDSYITLRNLMSNLLENSSLKIHEANSRFDYAMNTRNATGVNPAEKYVDLCSEALSNCQLS
;
A
#
# COMPACT_ATOMS: atom_id res chain seq x y z
N MET A 1 -30.44 15.08 1.11
CA MET A 1 -29.23 15.52 0.40
C MET A 1 -28.08 14.64 0.82
N SER A 2 -27.22 14.21 -0.10
CA SER A 2 -26.00 13.46 0.22
C SER A 2 -24.90 14.48 0.47
N TYR A 3 -24.22 14.39 1.63
CA TYR A 3 -23.12 15.30 1.99
C TYR A 3 -21.74 14.67 1.76
N ALA A 4 -21.68 13.41 1.33
CA ALA A 4 -20.46 12.67 1.11
C ALA A 4 -20.49 12.00 -0.27
N ALA A 5 -19.36 11.96 -0.96
CA ALA A 5 -19.22 11.30 -2.26
C ALA A 5 -18.16 10.20 -2.22
N LEU A 6 -18.36 9.17 -3.05
CA LEU A 6 -17.31 8.22 -3.43
C LEU A 6 -16.86 8.57 -4.84
N LEU A 7 -15.63 9.04 -4.98
CA LEU A 7 -15.00 9.34 -6.26
C LEU A 7 -14.14 8.16 -6.70
N TYR A 8 -14.36 7.66 -7.90
CA TYR A 8 -13.62 6.50 -8.42
C TYR A 8 -13.47 6.55 -9.93
N ASP A 9 -12.45 5.88 -10.45
CA ASP A 9 -12.21 5.70 -11.88
C ASP A 9 -12.45 4.25 -12.33
N ARG A 10 -12.69 3.34 -11.38
CA ARG A 10 -13.04 1.93 -11.57
C ARG A 10 -13.80 1.46 -10.32
N LEU A 11 -14.95 0.82 -10.51
CA LEU A 11 -15.71 0.25 -9.41
C LEU A 11 -15.19 -1.16 -9.13
N THR A 12 -14.38 -1.32 -8.09
CA THR A 12 -13.92 -2.63 -7.63
C THR A 12 -14.77 -3.15 -6.47
N ILE A 13 -14.48 -4.36 -5.97
CA ILE A 13 -15.15 -4.92 -4.80
C ILE A 13 -14.89 -4.10 -3.53
N ASP A 14 -13.77 -3.37 -3.46
CA ASP A 14 -13.46 -2.44 -2.35
C ASP A 14 -14.46 -1.28 -2.32
N GLU A 15 -14.68 -0.64 -3.48
CA GLU A 15 -15.66 0.45 -3.60
C GLU A 15 -17.09 -0.06 -3.42
N ALA A 16 -17.40 -1.27 -3.89
CA ALA A 16 -18.69 -1.89 -3.66
C ALA A 16 -18.93 -2.17 -2.16
N GLU A 17 -17.94 -2.67 -1.42
CA GLU A 17 -18.04 -2.88 0.02
C GLU A 17 -18.23 -1.55 0.77
N LEU A 18 -17.52 -0.48 0.38
CA LEU A 18 -17.72 0.84 0.97
C LEU A 18 -19.14 1.36 0.77
N LEU A 19 -19.70 1.21 -0.43
CA LEU A 19 -21.09 1.60 -0.71
C LEU A 19 -22.09 0.79 0.13
N LEU A 20 -21.87 -0.53 0.28
CA LEU A 20 -22.73 -1.39 1.10
C LEU A 20 -22.66 -1.04 2.58
N VAL A 21 -21.45 -0.76 3.10
CA VAL A 21 -21.26 -0.36 4.50
C VAL A 21 -21.90 0.99 4.76
N ALA A 22 -21.69 1.97 3.87
CA ALA A 22 -22.28 3.30 4.01
C ALA A 22 -23.81 3.25 4.02
N ASP A 23 -24.43 2.49 3.11
CA ASP A 23 -25.89 2.28 3.07
C ASP A 23 -26.42 1.66 4.37
N ARG A 24 -25.79 0.58 4.86
CA ARG A 24 -26.15 -0.05 6.14
C ARG A 24 -26.01 0.88 7.34
N ARG A 25 -25.05 1.81 7.31
CA ARG A 25 -24.80 2.80 8.37
C ARG A 25 -25.61 4.09 8.18
N GLY A 26 -26.50 4.17 7.18
CA GLY A 26 -27.35 5.33 6.92
C GLY A 26 -26.63 6.52 6.30
N LEU A 27 -25.41 6.33 5.78
CA LEU A 27 -24.65 7.36 5.08
C LEU A 27 -24.82 7.19 3.56
N THR A 28 -25.53 8.12 2.92
CA THR A 28 -25.63 8.12 1.45
C THR A 28 -24.36 8.68 0.81
N LEU A 29 -23.60 7.85 0.11
CA LEU A 29 -22.47 8.26 -0.73
C LEU A 29 -22.91 8.52 -2.18
N LYS A 30 -22.80 9.76 -2.65
CA LYS A 30 -22.95 10.07 -4.08
C LYS A 30 -21.81 9.42 -4.86
N LYS A 31 -22.14 8.53 -5.79
CA LYS A 31 -21.15 7.90 -6.69
C LYS A 31 -20.73 8.89 -7.77
N ILE A 32 -19.43 9.18 -7.85
CA ILE A 32 -18.85 10.05 -8.89
C ILE A 32 -17.80 9.22 -9.63
N PHE A 33 -18.16 8.80 -10.84
CA PHE A 33 -17.24 8.12 -11.73
C PHE A 33 -16.58 9.12 -12.66
N THR A 34 -15.25 9.13 -12.73
CA THR A 34 -14.52 9.95 -13.72
C THR A 34 -13.20 9.30 -14.14
N LYS A 35 -12.85 9.46 -15.43
CA LYS A 35 -11.52 9.17 -15.97
C LYS A 35 -10.67 10.43 -16.14
N ASP A 36 -11.26 11.60 -15.90
CA ASP A 36 -10.60 12.90 -15.96
C ASP A 36 -11.07 13.76 -14.77
N PRO A 37 -10.41 13.64 -13.61
CA PRO A 37 -10.80 14.40 -12.43
C PRO A 37 -10.66 15.91 -12.58
N SER A 38 -9.83 16.40 -13.51
CA SER A 38 -9.62 17.85 -13.72
C SER A 38 -10.90 18.57 -14.18
N MET A 39 -11.81 17.84 -14.83
CA MET A 39 -13.08 18.34 -15.34
C MET A 39 -14.19 18.38 -14.29
N LEU A 40 -13.94 17.96 -13.05
CA LEU A 40 -14.92 18.10 -11.97
C LEU A 40 -15.27 19.57 -11.75
N SER A 41 -16.56 19.84 -11.59
CA SER A 41 -17.13 21.16 -11.42
C SER A 41 -17.89 21.28 -10.09
N GLU A 42 -18.26 22.51 -9.69
CA GLU A 42 -19.14 22.74 -8.54
C GLU A 42 -20.48 21.98 -8.68
N ALA A 43 -21.00 21.82 -9.90
CA ALA A 43 -22.24 21.09 -10.14
C ALA A 43 -22.10 19.61 -9.75
N ASP A 44 -20.96 18.99 -10.05
CA ASP A 44 -20.68 17.59 -9.69
C ASP A 44 -20.64 17.37 -8.18
N LEU A 45 -20.19 18.39 -7.42
CA LEU A 45 -20.06 18.38 -5.96
C LEU A 45 -21.14 19.20 -5.25
N THR A 46 -22.29 19.41 -5.91
CA THR A 46 -23.46 20.05 -5.29
C THR A 46 -23.86 19.28 -4.03
N ASP A 47 -24.03 20.01 -2.92
CA ASP A 47 -24.32 19.51 -1.57
C ASP A 47 -23.26 18.57 -0.95
N ILE A 48 -22.21 18.20 -1.69
CA ILE A 48 -21.12 17.35 -1.18
C ILE A 48 -20.16 18.20 -0.35
N ARG A 49 -19.86 17.75 0.86
CA ARG A 49 -18.88 18.39 1.76
C ARG A 49 -17.58 17.58 1.84
N ILE A 50 -17.68 16.26 1.75
CA ILE A 50 -16.54 15.35 1.82
C ILE A 50 -16.55 14.36 0.67
N VAL A 51 -15.36 14.04 0.14
CA VAL A 51 -15.17 13.09 -0.94
C VAL A 51 -14.18 12.02 -0.49
N VAL A 52 -14.58 10.76 -0.57
CA VAL A 52 -13.69 9.62 -0.43
C VAL A 52 -13.11 9.32 -1.81
N ASN A 53 -11.80 9.55 -1.96
CA ASN A 53 -11.05 9.33 -3.19
C ASN A 53 -10.60 7.87 -3.27
N ARG A 54 -11.17 7.15 -4.23
CA ARG A 54 -10.86 5.77 -4.56
C ARG A 54 -10.60 5.63 -6.05
N CYS A 55 -9.82 6.54 -6.64
CA CYS A 55 -9.25 6.33 -7.96
C CYS A 55 -8.16 5.23 -7.91
N GLU A 56 -8.12 4.35 -8.91
CA GLU A 56 -7.15 3.26 -9.08
C GLU A 56 -5.85 3.78 -9.67
N SER A 57 -5.93 4.70 -10.64
CA SER A 57 -4.73 5.37 -11.15
C SER A 57 -4.20 6.37 -10.12
N LYS A 58 -2.91 6.25 -9.77
CA LYS A 58 -2.21 7.20 -8.89
C LYS A 58 -2.28 8.63 -9.43
N SER A 59 -2.13 8.84 -10.73
CA SER A 59 -2.23 10.18 -11.34
C SER A 59 -3.63 10.77 -11.24
N ARG A 60 -4.67 9.95 -11.39
CA ARG A 60 -6.06 10.40 -11.24
C ARG A 60 -6.42 10.60 -9.77
N ALA A 61 -5.91 9.77 -8.85
CA ALA A 61 -6.10 10.00 -7.42
C ALA A 61 -5.49 11.34 -6.99
N LEU A 62 -4.28 11.64 -7.46
CA LEU A 62 -3.61 12.92 -7.19
C LEU A 62 -4.40 14.11 -7.77
N GLU A 63 -4.79 14.06 -9.04
CA GLU A 63 -5.55 15.13 -9.69
C GLU A 63 -6.94 15.30 -9.07
N ALA A 64 -7.59 14.20 -8.69
CA ALA A 64 -8.85 14.22 -7.95
C ALA A 64 -8.72 14.96 -6.62
N ALA A 65 -7.71 14.63 -5.82
CA ALA A 65 -7.51 15.28 -4.53
C ALA A 65 -7.21 16.77 -4.69
N LYS A 66 -6.43 17.15 -5.70
CA LYS A 66 -6.20 18.55 -6.08
C LYS A 66 -7.51 19.24 -6.42
N ARG A 67 -8.26 18.70 -7.39
CA ARG A 67 -9.45 19.35 -7.94
C ARG A 67 -10.58 19.48 -6.92
N VAL A 68 -10.80 18.45 -6.10
CA VAL A 68 -11.79 18.50 -5.03
C VAL A 68 -11.43 19.56 -3.98
N THR A 69 -10.14 19.74 -3.68
CA THR A 69 -9.65 20.78 -2.78
C THR A 69 -9.85 22.18 -3.37
N GLU A 70 -9.58 22.38 -4.66
CA GLU A 70 -9.85 23.65 -5.37
C GLU A 70 -11.33 24.03 -5.37
N LEU A 71 -12.21 23.04 -5.39
CA LEU A 71 -13.66 23.19 -5.23
C LEU A 71 -14.07 23.30 -3.74
N ASN A 72 -13.14 23.61 -2.84
CA ASN A 72 -13.39 23.85 -1.41
C ASN A 72 -14.10 22.70 -0.68
N ARG A 73 -13.90 21.45 -1.11
CA ARG A 73 -14.43 20.26 -0.42
C ARG A 73 -13.32 19.51 0.30
N THR A 74 -13.67 18.83 1.38
CA THR A 74 -12.74 17.92 2.05
C THR A 74 -12.57 16.66 1.21
N VAL A 75 -11.35 16.14 1.09
CA VAL A 75 -11.07 14.90 0.36
C VAL A 75 -10.21 13.96 1.19
N ILE A 76 -10.59 12.68 1.24
CA ILE A 76 -9.84 11.61 1.88
C ILE A 76 -9.27 10.71 0.77
N ASN A 77 -7.97 10.66 0.50
CA ASN A 77 -6.91 11.45 1.13
C ASN A 77 -6.67 12.80 0.44
N SER A 78 -6.00 13.72 1.15
CA SER A 78 -5.62 15.04 0.64
C SER A 78 -4.63 14.96 -0.53
N TYR A 79 -4.47 16.07 -1.26
CA TYR A 79 -3.46 16.17 -2.31
C TYR A 79 -2.05 15.83 -1.81
N ARG A 80 -1.70 16.34 -0.62
CA ARG A 80 -0.38 16.11 0.00
C ARG A 80 -0.14 14.62 0.26
N VAL A 81 -1.13 13.92 0.82
CA VAL A 81 -1.01 12.48 1.11
C VAL A 81 -0.99 11.66 -0.19
N GLU A 82 -1.81 12.00 -1.17
CA GLU A 82 -1.78 11.34 -2.49
C GLU A 82 -0.43 11.56 -3.19
N GLU A 83 0.18 12.75 -3.08
CA GLU A 83 1.49 13.06 -3.66
C GLU A 83 2.59 12.17 -3.07
N LEU A 84 2.60 12.03 -1.74
CA LEU A 84 3.53 11.14 -1.05
C LEU A 84 3.30 9.68 -1.48
N CYS A 85 2.06 9.18 -1.41
CA CYS A 85 1.73 7.81 -1.80
C CYS A 85 2.03 7.50 -3.30
N ALA A 86 2.04 8.54 -4.14
CA ALA A 86 2.41 8.41 -5.55
C ALA A 86 3.93 8.37 -5.77
N ASN A 87 4.73 8.96 -4.89
CA ASN A 87 6.16 9.16 -5.07
C ASN A 87 7.00 8.47 -3.98
N LYS A 88 7.63 7.34 -4.34
CA LYS A 88 8.44 6.53 -3.41
C LYS A 88 9.66 7.30 -2.88
N ILE A 89 10.29 8.13 -3.70
CA ILE A 89 11.49 8.89 -3.34
C ILE A 89 11.14 9.96 -2.32
N LYS A 90 10.12 10.79 -2.62
CA LYS A 90 9.65 11.82 -1.67
C LYS A 90 9.21 11.19 -0.34
N THR A 91 8.53 10.04 -0.40
CA THR A 91 8.11 9.33 0.81
C THR A 91 9.30 8.84 1.62
N ILE A 92 10.26 8.14 1.00
CA ILE A 92 11.39 7.57 1.73
C ILE A 92 12.27 8.66 2.34
N GLU A 93 12.56 9.74 1.59
CA GLU A 93 13.32 10.88 2.09
C GLU A 93 12.62 11.58 3.26
N LEU A 94 11.30 11.72 3.20
CA LEU A 94 10.52 12.34 4.27
C LEU A 94 10.54 11.48 5.54
N LEU A 95 10.40 10.16 5.39
CA LEU A 95 10.47 9.21 6.50
C LEU A 95 11.86 9.17 7.13
N GLU A 96 12.92 9.12 6.32
CA GLU A 96 14.32 9.18 6.78
C GLU A 96 14.62 10.45 7.57
N LYS A 97 14.21 11.62 7.05
CA LYS A 97 14.35 12.91 7.76
C LYS A 97 13.59 12.94 9.08
N GLY A 98 12.45 12.24 9.14
CA GLY A 98 11.67 12.05 10.36
C GLY A 98 12.25 10.99 11.31
N GLY A 99 13.36 10.36 10.98
CA GLY A 99 14.03 9.33 11.76
C GLY A 99 13.27 8.00 11.79
N VAL A 100 12.40 7.75 10.81
CA VAL A 100 11.75 6.43 10.64
C VAL A 100 12.78 5.47 10.05
N LYS A 101 12.79 4.23 10.55
CA LYS A 101 13.62 3.16 10.00
C LYS A 101 13.13 2.81 8.59
N THR A 102 13.94 3.12 7.59
CA THR A 102 13.71 2.82 6.18
C THR A 102 14.86 1.98 5.63
N PRO A 103 14.70 1.32 4.48
CA PRO A 103 15.83 0.78 3.76
C PRO A 103 16.68 1.92 3.17
N LYS A 104 18.01 1.82 3.30
CA LYS A 104 18.96 2.74 2.66
C LYS A 104 18.65 2.86 1.18
N SER A 105 18.54 4.09 0.70
CA SER A 105 18.09 4.37 -0.66
C SER A 105 19.02 5.36 -1.37
N LEU A 106 19.09 5.24 -2.69
CA LEU A 106 19.85 6.12 -3.57
C LEU A 106 18.97 6.48 -4.78
N PHE A 107 18.69 7.76 -4.94
CA PHE A 107 18.10 8.30 -6.17
C PHE A 107 19.18 9.04 -6.94
N LYS A 108 19.37 8.70 -8.23
CA LYS A 108 20.26 9.43 -9.13
C LYS A 108 19.50 10.01 -10.32
N PRO A 109 19.44 11.34 -10.46
CA PRO A 109 18.90 11.97 -11.66
C PRO A 109 19.69 11.59 -12.92
N PHE A 110 19.04 11.61 -14.07
CA PHE A 110 19.70 11.37 -15.36
C PHE A 110 20.82 12.39 -15.65
N PRO A 111 21.85 12.00 -16.42
CA PRO A 111 22.94 12.90 -16.77
C PRO A 111 22.41 14.11 -17.54
N LYS A 112 22.91 15.30 -17.19
CA LYS A 112 22.51 16.57 -17.85
C LYS A 112 23.04 16.67 -19.28
N VAL A 113 24.14 15.99 -19.58
CA VAL A 113 24.79 16.00 -20.90
C VAL A 113 24.44 14.71 -21.63
N LEU A 114 23.80 14.84 -22.80
CA LEU A 114 23.51 13.73 -23.69
C LEU A 114 24.82 13.12 -24.22
N GLY A 115 25.06 11.84 -23.93
CA GLY A 115 26.22 11.08 -24.41
C GLY A 115 27.23 10.68 -23.33
N ASP A 116 27.13 11.22 -22.11
CA ASP A 116 28.00 10.86 -20.98
C ASP A 116 27.40 9.73 -20.12
N SER A 117 26.82 8.72 -20.77
CA SER A 117 26.13 7.64 -20.06
C SER A 117 27.11 6.74 -19.32
N ASP A 118 28.29 6.46 -19.89
CA ASP A 118 29.25 5.54 -19.25
C ASP A 118 29.84 6.11 -17.95
N SER A 119 30.22 7.39 -17.92
CA SER A 119 30.72 8.03 -16.69
C SER A 119 29.62 8.12 -15.63
N TRP A 120 28.39 8.45 -16.03
CA TRP A 120 27.26 8.49 -15.10
C TRP A 120 26.96 7.10 -14.51
N ILE A 121 27.01 6.04 -15.33
CA ILE A 121 26.80 4.65 -14.86
C ILE A 121 27.88 4.27 -13.87
N GLU A 122 29.14 4.57 -14.15
CA GLU A 122 30.25 4.29 -13.24
C GLU A 122 30.06 5.00 -11.89
N GLU A 123 29.73 6.30 -11.92
CA GLU A 123 29.46 7.10 -10.72
C GLU A 123 28.29 6.53 -9.90
N VAL A 124 27.17 6.19 -10.54
CA VAL A 124 26.01 5.58 -9.86
C VAL A 124 26.38 4.23 -9.25
N THR A 125 27.20 3.44 -9.95
CA THR A 125 27.61 2.10 -9.52
C THR A 125 28.51 2.20 -8.28
N GLU A 126 29.53 3.05 -8.30
CA GLU A 126 30.41 3.29 -7.15
C GLU A 126 29.63 3.83 -5.94
N GLU A 127 28.70 4.76 -6.17
CA GLU A 127 27.87 5.32 -5.10
C GLU A 127 26.92 4.26 -4.50
N ALA A 128 26.36 3.39 -5.34
CA ALA A 128 25.52 2.27 -4.89
C ALA A 128 26.32 1.25 -4.09
N GLU A 129 27.53 0.88 -4.53
CA GLU A 129 28.42 -0.03 -3.79
C GLU A 129 28.81 0.54 -2.43
N ALA A 130 29.17 1.83 -2.38
CA ALA A 130 29.59 2.48 -1.15
C ALA A 130 28.44 2.66 -0.14
N LYS A 131 27.22 2.98 -0.61
CA LYS A 131 26.09 3.30 0.28
C LYS A 131 25.20 2.09 0.60
N LEU A 132 24.95 1.23 -0.38
CA LEU A 132 23.95 0.17 -0.31
C LEU A 132 24.62 -1.21 -0.19
N GLY A 133 25.70 -1.44 -0.92
CA GLY A 133 26.31 -2.77 -1.08
C GLY A 133 25.42 -3.72 -1.89
N TYR A 134 25.92 -4.95 -2.09
CA TYR A 134 25.17 -6.01 -2.77
C TYR A 134 24.53 -6.98 -1.76
N PRO A 135 23.34 -7.52 -2.06
CA PRO A 135 22.53 -7.21 -3.24
C PRO A 135 21.82 -5.85 -3.14
N VAL A 136 21.61 -5.20 -4.29
CA VAL A 136 20.85 -3.95 -4.43
C VAL A 136 19.55 -4.22 -5.18
N VAL A 137 18.52 -3.42 -4.91
CA VAL A 137 17.22 -3.49 -5.57
C VAL A 137 17.01 -2.26 -6.43
N PHE A 138 16.89 -2.45 -7.75
CA PHE A 138 16.41 -1.42 -8.66
C PHE A 138 14.89 -1.35 -8.60
N LYS A 139 14.35 -0.14 -8.43
CA LYS A 139 12.91 0.11 -8.36
C LYS A 139 12.52 1.22 -9.33
N PRO A 140 11.46 1.04 -10.14
CA PRO A 140 10.93 2.13 -10.92
C PRO A 140 10.38 3.25 -10.03
N THR A 141 10.71 4.49 -10.39
CA THR A 141 10.28 5.70 -9.66
C THR A 141 8.75 5.82 -9.69
N HIS A 142 8.15 5.50 -10.84
CA HIS A 142 6.72 5.43 -11.06
C HIS A 142 6.26 4.00 -11.29
N GLY A 143 5.02 3.71 -10.92
CA GLY A 143 4.43 2.39 -11.04
C GLY A 143 4.10 1.75 -9.69
N SER A 144 3.28 0.71 -9.77
CA SER A 144 2.73 -0.04 -8.65
C SER A 144 2.86 -1.54 -8.91
N TRP A 145 2.54 -2.35 -7.90
CA TRP A 145 2.43 -3.81 -7.98
C TRP A 145 3.74 -4.57 -8.28
N GLY A 146 4.90 -3.94 -8.07
CA GLY A 146 6.19 -4.62 -8.17
C GLY A 146 6.67 -4.92 -9.60
N ARG A 147 6.07 -4.27 -10.61
CA ARG A 147 6.56 -4.31 -11.99
C ARG A 147 7.88 -3.55 -12.11
N GLY A 148 8.84 -4.13 -12.82
CA GLY A 148 10.16 -3.53 -13.08
C GLY A 148 11.11 -3.50 -11.88
N ILE A 149 10.79 -4.17 -10.76
CA ILE A 149 11.70 -4.31 -9.62
C ILE A 149 12.68 -5.45 -9.92
N VAL A 150 13.98 -5.18 -9.81
CA VAL A 150 15.05 -6.13 -10.10
C VAL A 150 15.98 -6.23 -8.88
N LYS A 151 16.29 -7.46 -8.46
CA LYS A 151 17.35 -7.74 -7.48
C LYS A 151 18.67 -7.93 -8.25
N ILE A 152 19.71 -7.23 -7.82
CA ILE A 152 20.99 -7.15 -8.50
C ILE A 152 22.07 -7.58 -7.51
N ASP A 153 22.69 -8.73 -7.76
CA ASP A 153 23.63 -9.36 -6.83
C ASP A 153 25.10 -9.01 -7.08
N CYS A 154 25.44 -8.35 -8.20
CA CYS A 154 26.82 -7.98 -8.52
C CYS A 154 26.93 -6.70 -9.37
N ARG A 155 28.15 -6.18 -9.50
CA ARG A 155 28.49 -4.96 -10.25
C ARG A 155 28.09 -5.03 -11.71
N GLU A 156 28.44 -6.12 -12.38
CA GLU A 156 28.22 -6.27 -13.82
C GLU A 156 26.73 -6.15 -14.16
N HIS A 157 25.87 -6.80 -13.37
CA HIS A 157 24.42 -6.76 -13.53
C HIS A 157 23.85 -5.38 -13.17
N LEU A 158 24.43 -4.67 -12.20
CA LEU A 158 24.04 -3.28 -11.92
C LEU A 158 24.33 -2.37 -13.11
N MET A 159 25.54 -2.45 -13.64
CA MET A 159 25.93 -1.64 -14.79
C MET A 159 25.07 -1.94 -16.02
N GLU A 160 24.76 -3.21 -16.30
CA GLU A 160 23.83 -3.60 -17.38
C GLU A 160 22.44 -3.00 -17.18
N THR A 161 21.87 -3.16 -15.98
CA THR A 161 20.55 -2.59 -15.64
C THR A 161 20.54 -1.08 -15.83
N LEU A 162 21.61 -0.39 -15.39
CA LEU A 162 21.74 1.06 -15.55
C LEU A 162 21.89 1.46 -17.02
N ARG A 163 22.64 0.71 -17.85
CA ARG A 163 22.73 0.97 -19.30
C ARG A 163 21.35 0.96 -19.96
N GLU A 164 20.55 -0.05 -19.66
CA GLU A 164 19.18 -0.21 -20.19
C GLU A 164 18.24 0.89 -19.70
N ASN A 165 18.46 1.42 -18.50
CA ASN A 165 17.60 2.40 -17.84
C ASN A 165 18.24 3.79 -17.71
N SER A 166 19.24 4.11 -18.53
CA SER A 166 20.04 5.36 -18.45
C SER A 166 19.35 6.59 -19.07
N LYS A 167 18.12 6.44 -19.57
CA LYS A 167 17.36 7.50 -20.26
C LYS A 167 15.95 7.63 -19.70
N PRO A 168 15.37 8.84 -19.71
CA PRO A 168 13.98 9.06 -19.35
C PRO A 168 13.01 8.14 -20.10
N ASN A 169 12.08 7.56 -19.36
CA ASN A 169 10.95 6.79 -19.91
C ASN A 169 9.70 6.99 -19.05
N GLU A 170 8.58 6.37 -19.42
CA GLU A 170 7.29 6.55 -18.74
C GLU A 170 7.31 6.16 -17.25
N ILE A 171 8.13 5.18 -16.86
CA ILE A 171 8.21 4.68 -15.48
C ILE A 171 9.37 5.30 -14.68
N ASN A 172 10.36 5.85 -15.36
CA ASN A 172 11.53 6.52 -14.83
C ASN A 172 11.76 7.82 -15.61
N PRO A 173 10.97 8.88 -15.37
CA PRO A 173 11.12 10.14 -16.08
C PRO A 173 12.32 10.96 -15.60
N ASP A 174 12.65 10.89 -14.31
CA ASP A 174 13.59 11.83 -13.68
C ASP A 174 14.95 11.21 -13.33
N GLY A 175 15.04 9.89 -13.20
CA GLY A 175 16.26 9.19 -12.83
C GLY A 175 16.04 7.74 -12.42
N VAL A 176 17.06 7.16 -11.78
CA VAL A 176 17.04 5.78 -11.27
C VAL A 176 16.95 5.76 -9.75
N PHE A 177 16.19 4.80 -9.22
CA PHE A 177 16.04 4.60 -7.77
C PHE A 177 16.54 3.20 -7.38
N LEU A 178 17.58 3.19 -6.55
CA LEU A 178 18.23 2.01 -5.99
C LEU A 178 17.96 1.97 -4.49
N GLN A 179 17.86 0.77 -3.93
CA GLN A 179 17.62 0.56 -2.51
C GLN A 179 18.36 -0.67 -2.03
N GLU A 180 18.84 -0.68 -0.79
CA GLU A 180 19.43 -1.90 -0.21
C GLU A 180 18.44 -3.07 -0.27
N TYR A 181 18.94 -4.27 -0.52
CA TYR A 181 18.12 -5.46 -0.39
C TYR A 181 17.88 -5.76 1.09
N VAL A 182 16.62 -5.66 1.51
CA VAL A 182 16.20 -6.12 2.84
C VAL A 182 15.78 -7.58 2.74
N GLU A 183 16.60 -8.44 3.33
CA GLU A 183 16.27 -9.83 3.58
C GLU A 183 15.10 -9.91 4.56
N LYS A 184 14.06 -10.62 4.14
CA LYS A 184 12.77 -10.74 4.84
C LYS A 184 12.50 -12.20 5.13
N PRO A 185 11.72 -12.52 6.17
CA PRO A 185 11.31 -13.88 6.52
C PRO A 185 10.27 -14.52 5.58
N GLY A 186 10.33 -14.23 4.28
CA GLY A 186 9.34 -14.68 3.30
C GLY A 186 8.02 -13.92 3.32
N PHE A 187 7.88 -12.88 4.14
CA PHE A 187 6.71 -12.00 4.14
C PHE A 187 7.10 -10.55 4.40
N ASP A 188 6.21 -9.64 4.01
CA ASP A 188 6.22 -8.26 4.47
C ASP A 188 4.88 -7.93 5.14
N LEU A 189 4.81 -6.78 5.79
CA LEU A 189 3.62 -6.29 6.47
C LEU A 189 2.98 -5.18 5.65
N ARG A 190 1.65 -5.20 5.60
CA ARG A 190 0.82 -4.10 5.15
C ARG A 190 -0.04 -3.65 6.34
N ILE A 191 0.24 -2.46 6.82
CA ILE A 191 -0.39 -1.87 7.99
C ILE A 191 -1.33 -0.75 7.54
N VAL A 192 -2.62 -0.92 7.75
CA VAL A 192 -3.60 0.14 7.49
C VAL A 192 -3.62 1.06 8.70
N VAL A 193 -3.34 2.33 8.47
CA VAL A 193 -3.35 3.39 9.49
C VAL A 193 -4.35 4.45 9.09
N TYR A 194 -4.93 5.11 10.07
CA TYR A 194 -5.88 6.18 9.85
C TYR A 194 -5.56 7.38 10.73
N LYS A 195 -6.01 8.54 10.27
CA LYS A 195 -6.02 9.77 11.05
C LYS A 195 -7.46 10.25 11.15
N GLU A 196 -7.87 10.51 12.36
CA GLU A 196 -9.10 11.20 12.71
C GLU A 196 -8.75 12.42 13.56
N LYS A 197 -9.74 13.24 13.93
CA LYS A 197 -9.47 14.52 14.62
C LYS A 197 -8.70 14.34 15.92
N ARG A 198 -8.93 13.22 16.62
CA ARG A 198 -8.34 12.91 17.93
C ARG A 198 -6.91 12.41 17.84
N GLY A 199 -6.48 11.90 16.68
CA GLY A 199 -5.15 11.34 16.54
C GLY A 199 -4.97 10.42 15.34
N THR A 200 -3.81 9.79 15.31
CA THR A 200 -3.42 8.81 14.30
C THR A 200 -3.26 7.46 14.98
N ASP A 201 -3.84 6.43 14.40
CA ASP A 201 -3.85 5.08 14.96
C ASP A 201 -3.77 4.00 13.88
N ILE A 202 -3.48 2.77 14.29
CA ILE A 202 -3.41 1.58 13.45
C ILE A 202 -4.81 0.94 13.40
N LEU A 203 -5.30 0.67 12.20
CA LEU A 203 -6.58 -0.01 12.02
C LEU A 203 -6.42 -1.53 12.04
N CYS A 204 -5.49 -2.05 11.24
CA CYS A 204 -5.20 -3.48 11.17
C CYS A 204 -3.92 -3.75 10.38
N CYS A 205 -3.38 -4.96 10.53
CA CYS A 205 -2.19 -5.41 9.83
C CYS A 205 -2.43 -6.77 9.18
N ILE A 206 -2.01 -6.90 7.92
CA ILE A 206 -1.79 -8.20 7.30
C ILE A 206 -0.31 -8.38 7.00
N ALA A 207 0.19 -9.59 7.20
CA ALA A 207 1.37 -10.04 6.51
C ALA A 207 1.00 -10.60 5.13
N ARG A 208 1.83 -10.33 4.12
CA ARG A 208 1.68 -10.90 2.79
C ARG A 208 2.82 -11.89 2.58
N VAL A 209 2.50 -13.18 2.51
CA VAL A 209 3.51 -14.23 2.46
C VAL A 209 3.80 -14.63 1.02
N SER A 210 5.06 -14.55 0.63
CA SER A 210 5.53 -15.05 -0.66
C SER A 210 5.32 -16.56 -0.78
N ARG A 211 4.98 -17.03 -1.97
CA ARG A 211 4.71 -18.46 -2.21
C ARG A 211 5.95 -19.32 -2.26
N LYS A 212 7.09 -18.73 -2.65
CA LYS A 212 8.34 -19.43 -2.92
C LYS A 212 9.55 -18.59 -2.52
N PRO A 213 10.68 -19.20 -2.17
CA PRO A 213 11.91 -18.50 -1.80
C PRO A 213 12.47 -17.60 -2.91
N GLU A 214 12.33 -17.99 -4.18
CA GLU A 214 12.90 -17.25 -5.32
C GLU A 214 12.11 -15.96 -5.62
N GLU A 215 10.87 -15.85 -5.14
CA GLU A 215 10.03 -14.67 -5.30
C GLU A 215 10.13 -13.78 -4.06
N PHE A 216 11.06 -12.83 -4.11
CA PHE A 216 11.26 -11.87 -3.03
C PHE A 216 10.15 -10.81 -2.92
N ARG A 217 9.26 -10.69 -3.92
CA ARG A 217 8.10 -9.78 -3.88
C ARG A 217 6.88 -10.50 -3.31
N THR A 218 6.30 -9.91 -2.28
CA THR A 218 5.24 -10.51 -1.46
C THR A 218 3.83 -10.04 -1.84
N ASN A 219 3.68 -9.25 -2.91
CA ASN A 219 2.41 -8.61 -3.27
C ASN A 219 1.25 -9.60 -3.39
N THR A 220 0.09 -9.29 -2.81
CA THR A 220 -1.13 -10.12 -2.92
C THR A 220 -1.61 -10.27 -4.36
N HIS A 221 -1.39 -9.27 -5.22
CA HIS A 221 -1.65 -9.38 -6.67
C HIS A 221 -0.79 -10.47 -7.36
N LEU A 222 0.41 -10.75 -6.84
CA LEU A 222 1.27 -11.86 -7.28
C LEU A 222 0.87 -13.19 -6.59
N GLY A 223 -0.21 -13.17 -5.82
CA GLY A 223 -0.73 -14.33 -5.10
C GLY A 223 -0.21 -14.49 -3.68
N GLY A 224 0.46 -13.49 -3.10
CA GLY A 224 0.87 -13.53 -1.70
C GLY A 224 -0.30 -13.87 -0.77
N LEU A 225 -0.10 -14.82 0.14
CA LEU A 225 -1.13 -15.28 1.09
C LEU A 225 -1.30 -14.22 2.19
N PRO A 226 -2.51 -13.66 2.39
CA PRO A 226 -2.76 -12.72 3.47
C PRO A 226 -2.96 -13.44 4.81
N VAL A 227 -2.15 -13.06 5.79
CA VAL A 227 -2.24 -13.55 7.18
C VAL A 227 -2.48 -12.37 8.11
N GLY A 228 -3.56 -12.42 8.91
CA GLY A 228 -3.85 -11.36 9.89
C GLY A 228 -2.84 -11.37 11.03
N ILE A 229 -2.30 -10.19 11.37
CA ILE A 229 -1.34 -9.99 12.45
C ILE A 229 -1.90 -8.98 13.44
N GLU A 230 -1.84 -9.33 14.73
CA GLU A 230 -2.17 -8.44 15.87
C GLU A 230 -0.91 -7.63 16.19
N LEU A 231 -0.74 -6.52 15.49
CA LEU A 231 0.48 -5.70 15.56
C LEU A 231 0.63 -5.00 16.92
N GLU A 232 -0.47 -4.81 17.65
CA GLU A 232 -0.53 -4.25 19.00
C GLU A 232 0.32 -5.03 20.02
N HIS A 233 0.64 -6.30 19.74
CA HIS A 233 1.53 -7.12 20.56
C HIS A 233 3.02 -6.77 20.41
N TYR A 234 3.39 -5.88 19.48
CA TYR A 234 4.78 -5.48 19.22
C TYR A 234 4.93 -3.95 19.37
N PRO A 235 5.11 -3.43 20.61
CA PRO A 235 5.11 -2.00 20.87
C PRO A 235 6.13 -1.20 20.04
N GLU A 236 7.32 -1.74 19.79
CA GLU A 236 8.33 -1.08 18.97
C GLU A 236 7.89 -0.93 17.50
N HIS A 237 7.16 -1.92 16.97
CA HIS A 237 6.62 -1.84 15.61
C HIS A 237 5.48 -0.84 15.54
N VAL A 238 4.60 -0.84 16.55
CA VAL A 238 3.52 0.16 16.67
C VAL A 238 4.09 1.57 16.71
N GLU A 239 5.13 1.81 17.52
CA GLU A 239 5.80 3.11 17.59
C GLU A 239 6.36 3.54 16.22
N GLU A 240 7.09 2.66 15.55
CA GLU A 240 7.67 2.91 14.23
C GLU A 240 6.60 3.23 13.17
N VAL A 241 5.53 2.45 13.14
CA VAL A 241 4.39 2.64 12.23
C VAL A 241 3.66 3.95 12.51
N LEU A 242 3.36 4.25 13.78
CA LEU A 242 2.66 5.48 14.14
C LEU A 242 3.53 6.71 13.89
N LYS A 243 4.85 6.61 14.06
CA LYS A 243 5.81 7.66 13.71
C LYS A 243 5.73 7.98 12.22
N ALA A 244 5.82 6.98 11.35
CA ALA A 244 5.68 7.15 9.90
C ALA A 244 4.31 7.72 9.50
N ALA A 245 3.23 7.18 10.07
CA ALA A 245 1.87 7.63 9.80
C ALA A 245 1.67 9.11 10.17
N LYS A 246 2.19 9.54 11.32
CA LYS A 246 2.14 10.94 11.78
C LYS A 246 2.94 11.87 10.87
N ILE A 247 4.09 11.45 10.36
CA ILE A 247 4.89 12.25 9.41
C ILE A 247 4.15 12.43 8.08
N ILE A 248 3.59 11.34 7.53
CA ILE A 248 2.88 11.38 6.25
C ILE A 248 1.60 12.22 6.35
N MET A 249 0.85 12.09 7.45
CA MET A 249 -0.44 12.74 7.65
C MET A 249 -0.38 13.96 8.59
N GLN A 250 0.78 14.59 8.80
CA GLN A 250 1.02 15.58 9.87
C GLN A 250 -0.03 16.71 9.90
N GLU A 251 -0.40 17.26 8.75
CA GLU A 251 -1.30 18.43 8.62
C GLU A 251 -2.75 18.03 8.35
N GLU A 252 -3.04 16.73 8.26
CA GLU A 252 -4.35 16.25 7.86
C GLU A 252 -5.31 16.18 9.04
N LYS A 253 -6.60 16.44 8.79
CA LYS A 253 -7.66 16.19 9.78
C LYS A 253 -8.18 14.76 9.70
N TYR A 254 -8.25 14.24 8.48
CA TYR A 254 -8.76 12.92 8.17
C TYR A 254 -7.84 12.26 7.16
N GLY A 255 -7.59 10.97 7.30
CA GLY A 255 -6.77 10.22 6.37
C GLY A 255 -6.83 8.73 6.64
N ILE A 256 -6.57 7.93 5.61
CA ILE A 256 -6.41 6.49 5.74
C ILE A 256 -5.49 5.99 4.63
N ILE A 257 -4.40 5.35 5.02
CA ILE A 257 -3.35 4.86 4.12
C ILE A 257 -2.91 3.46 4.56
N ALA A 258 -2.24 2.75 3.67
CA ALA A 258 -1.53 1.52 3.98
C ALA A 258 -0.02 1.76 3.90
N LEU A 259 0.69 1.44 4.98
CA LEU A 259 2.14 1.41 5.03
C LEU A 259 2.63 -0.01 4.75
N ASP A 260 3.55 -0.15 3.82
CA ASP A 260 4.23 -1.42 3.55
C ASP A 260 5.58 -1.41 4.28
N ALA A 261 5.84 -2.47 5.05
CA ALA A 261 6.98 -2.56 5.95
C ALA A 261 7.61 -3.96 5.93
N MET A 262 8.93 -4.00 6.05
CA MET A 262 9.73 -5.22 5.95
C MET A 262 10.30 -5.57 7.33
N PRO A 263 9.90 -6.69 7.95
CA PRO A 263 10.54 -7.16 9.17
C PRO A 263 11.94 -7.67 8.85
N GLN A 264 12.90 -7.32 9.69
CA GLN A 264 14.27 -7.80 9.64
C GLN A 264 14.52 -8.70 10.85
N ILE A 265 14.97 -9.91 10.58
CA ILE A 265 15.26 -10.89 11.61
C ILE A 265 16.65 -11.45 11.36
N GLU A 266 17.39 -11.67 12.44
CA GLU A 266 18.73 -12.26 12.41
C GLU A 266 18.63 -13.79 12.60
N ASP A 267 19.47 -14.54 11.89
CA ASP A 267 19.71 -15.97 12.10
C ASP A 267 18.50 -16.92 12.07
N ILE A 268 17.61 -16.78 11.09
CA ILE A 268 16.44 -17.67 10.94
C ILE A 268 16.40 -18.38 9.58
N ASP A 269 16.18 -19.69 9.63
CA ASP A 269 15.84 -20.49 8.45
C ASP A 269 14.40 -20.24 8.02
N TYR A 270 14.21 -19.37 7.02
CA TYR A 270 12.90 -19.00 6.50
C TYR A 270 12.21 -20.11 5.69
N ASN A 271 12.88 -21.25 5.41
CA ASN A 271 12.29 -22.36 4.67
C ASN A 271 11.01 -22.91 5.33
N ILE A 272 10.91 -22.81 6.66
CA ILE A 272 9.72 -23.24 7.39
C ILE A 272 8.48 -22.40 7.04
N VAL A 273 8.65 -21.09 6.79
CA VAL A 273 7.55 -20.20 6.36
C VAL A 273 7.00 -20.70 5.04
N TYR A 274 7.85 -20.89 4.04
CA TYR A 274 7.44 -21.37 2.71
C TYR A 274 6.82 -22.77 2.75
N LYS A 275 7.35 -23.67 3.57
CA LYS A 275 6.78 -25.02 3.77
C LYS A 275 5.37 -24.99 4.36
N LEU A 276 5.09 -24.06 5.26
CA LEU A 276 3.75 -23.89 5.82
C LEU A 276 2.83 -23.18 4.82
N THR A 277 3.34 -22.15 4.14
CA THR A 277 2.59 -21.42 3.10
C THR A 277 2.11 -22.35 2.00
N SER A 278 2.94 -23.28 1.51
CA SER A 278 2.55 -24.22 0.45
C SER A 278 1.35 -25.10 0.82
N LYS A 279 1.12 -25.35 2.11
CA LYS A 279 -0.05 -26.09 2.63
C LYS A 279 -1.33 -25.25 2.70
N CYS A 280 -1.21 -23.92 2.63
CA CYS A 280 -2.35 -22.99 2.69
C CYS A 280 -2.70 -22.43 1.31
N VAL A 281 -1.73 -22.36 0.39
CA VAL A 281 -1.86 -21.67 -0.91
C VAL A 281 -2.97 -22.26 -1.77
N GLU A 282 -3.19 -23.58 -1.76
CA GLU A 282 -4.23 -24.21 -2.59
C GLU A 282 -5.64 -23.70 -2.25
N LYS A 283 -5.99 -23.66 -0.97
CA LYS A 283 -7.28 -23.13 -0.49
C LYS A 283 -7.42 -21.63 -0.76
N TYR A 284 -6.33 -20.87 -0.61
CA TYR A 284 -6.36 -19.46 -0.99
C TYR A 284 -6.53 -19.26 -2.51
N ASP A 285 -5.94 -20.13 -3.34
CA ASP A 285 -6.15 -20.10 -4.78
C ASP A 285 -7.57 -20.47 -5.20
N GLU A 286 -8.26 -21.35 -4.45
CA GLU A 286 -9.70 -21.56 -4.62
C GLU A 286 -10.50 -20.28 -4.39
N ILE A 287 -10.20 -19.53 -3.34
CA ILE A 287 -10.85 -18.23 -3.06
C ILE A 287 -10.58 -17.25 -4.21
N ARG A 288 -9.33 -17.16 -4.69
CA ARG A 288 -8.97 -16.28 -5.81
C ARG A 288 -9.71 -16.67 -7.09
N ARG A 289 -9.81 -17.97 -7.41
CA ARG A 289 -10.59 -18.46 -8.55
C ARG A 289 -12.07 -18.13 -8.39
N PHE A 290 -12.65 -18.36 -7.23
CA PHE A 290 -14.04 -18.02 -6.94
C PHE A 290 -14.32 -16.53 -7.16
N VAL A 291 -13.46 -15.63 -6.67
CA VAL A 291 -13.60 -14.19 -6.90
C VAL A 291 -13.51 -13.85 -8.39
N ASP A 292 -12.56 -14.44 -9.11
CA ASP A 292 -12.38 -14.20 -10.55
C ASP A 292 -13.57 -14.69 -11.40
N GLU A 293 -14.09 -15.88 -11.10
CA GLU A 293 -15.28 -16.47 -11.75
C GLU A 293 -16.54 -15.63 -11.52
N ASN A 294 -16.62 -14.92 -10.39
CA ASN A 294 -17.75 -14.07 -10.02
C ASN A 294 -17.52 -12.58 -10.31
N ARG A 295 -16.43 -12.19 -10.98
CA ARG A 295 -16.06 -10.78 -11.20
C ARG A 295 -17.10 -9.95 -11.99
N PHE A 296 -17.97 -10.61 -12.76
CA PHE A 296 -19.03 -9.98 -13.53
C PHE A 296 -20.40 -9.98 -12.83
N LYS A 297 -20.52 -10.65 -11.66
CA LYS A 297 -21.73 -10.68 -10.84
C LYS A 297 -21.69 -9.58 -9.78
N ARG A 298 -22.85 -9.25 -9.19
CA ARG A 298 -22.89 -8.20 -8.16
C ARG A 298 -22.19 -8.71 -6.91
N TYR A 299 -21.26 -7.92 -6.37
CA TYR A 299 -20.47 -8.30 -5.19
C TYR A 299 -21.32 -8.83 -4.03
N ILE A 300 -22.48 -8.23 -3.76
CA ILE A 300 -23.40 -8.64 -2.69
C ILE A 300 -23.93 -10.09 -2.84
N GLU A 301 -23.99 -10.62 -4.08
CA GLU A 301 -24.53 -11.96 -4.36
C GLU A 301 -23.59 -13.08 -3.92
N TRP A 302 -22.29 -12.79 -3.79
CA TRP A 302 -21.27 -13.79 -3.56
C TRP A 302 -20.31 -13.46 -2.41
N LYS A 303 -20.34 -12.24 -1.84
CA LYS A 303 -19.40 -11.83 -0.79
C LYS A 303 -19.44 -12.75 0.44
N ASN A 304 -20.62 -13.20 0.85
CA ASN A 304 -20.78 -14.04 2.04
C ASN A 304 -20.14 -15.42 1.83
N GLU A 305 -20.19 -15.95 0.61
CA GLU A 305 -19.53 -17.22 0.28
C GLU A 305 -18.00 -17.05 0.31
N MET A 306 -17.47 -15.96 -0.27
CA MET A 306 -16.04 -15.64 -0.17
C MET A 306 -15.60 -15.48 1.29
N GLU A 307 -16.38 -14.78 2.12
CA GLU A 307 -16.14 -14.64 3.56
C GLU A 307 -16.09 -16.00 4.26
N PHE A 308 -17.03 -16.90 3.95
CA PHE A 308 -17.08 -18.26 4.48
C PHE A 308 -15.87 -19.11 4.05
N MET A 309 -15.43 -19.01 2.79
CA MET A 309 -14.22 -19.69 2.32
C MET A 309 -12.97 -19.19 3.07
N PHE A 310 -12.86 -17.89 3.32
CA PHE A 310 -11.78 -17.33 4.15
C PHE A 310 -11.84 -17.81 5.61
N GLN A 311 -13.02 -17.92 6.20
CA GLN A 311 -13.18 -18.48 7.55
C GLN A 311 -12.67 -19.93 7.61
N LYS A 312 -13.00 -20.76 6.62
CA LYS A 312 -12.46 -22.12 6.50
C LYS A 312 -10.93 -22.12 6.41
N LEU A 313 -10.36 -21.29 5.53
CA LEU A 313 -8.91 -21.15 5.41
C LEU A 313 -8.25 -20.80 6.75
N LYS A 314 -8.84 -19.87 7.51
CA LYS A 314 -8.31 -19.43 8.82
C LYS A 314 -8.40 -20.50 9.92
N MET A 315 -9.31 -21.46 9.78
CA MET A 315 -9.48 -22.57 10.72
C MET A 315 -8.53 -23.74 10.45
N GLU A 316 -7.79 -23.72 9.34
CA GLU A 316 -6.82 -24.76 9.03
C GLU A 316 -5.63 -24.73 9.99
N ASP A 317 -5.24 -25.90 10.49
CA ASP A 317 -4.07 -26.05 11.35
C ASP A 317 -2.80 -25.46 10.71
N SER A 318 -2.65 -25.61 9.40
CA SER A 318 -1.52 -25.04 8.65
C SER A 318 -1.51 -23.51 8.68
N TYR A 319 -2.69 -22.87 8.57
CA TYR A 319 -2.83 -21.42 8.63
C TYR A 319 -2.57 -20.90 10.03
N ILE A 320 -3.13 -21.56 11.04
CA ILE A 320 -2.92 -21.22 12.46
C ILE A 320 -1.44 -21.36 12.82
N THR A 321 -0.80 -22.46 12.41
CA THR A 321 0.64 -22.69 12.65
C THR A 321 1.49 -21.63 11.94
N LEU A 322 1.18 -21.29 10.70
CA LEU A 322 1.87 -20.23 9.96
C LEU A 322 1.74 -18.88 10.67
N ARG A 323 0.52 -18.51 11.09
CA ARG A 323 0.26 -17.27 11.82
C ARG A 323 1.05 -17.20 13.14
N ASN A 324 1.08 -18.29 13.90
CA ASN A 324 1.80 -18.35 15.18
C ASN A 324 3.31 -18.25 14.97
N LEU A 325 3.85 -18.96 13.97
CA LEU A 325 5.25 -18.83 13.58
C LEU A 325 5.59 -17.37 13.24
N MET A 326 4.80 -16.73 12.38
CA MET A 326 5.02 -15.34 11.97
C MET A 326 4.94 -14.37 13.14
N SER A 327 4.05 -14.63 14.10
CA SER A 327 3.93 -13.83 15.32
C SER A 327 5.22 -13.91 16.16
N ASN A 328 5.73 -15.12 16.41
CA ASN A 328 6.99 -15.33 17.12
C ASN A 328 8.20 -14.70 16.39
N LEU A 329 8.19 -14.75 15.05
CA LEU A 329 9.21 -14.12 14.23
C LEU A 329 9.24 -12.59 14.42
N LEU A 330 8.09 -11.97 14.61
CA LEU A 330 7.98 -10.53 14.79
C LEU A 330 8.50 -10.06 16.15
N GLU A 331 8.41 -10.87 17.21
CA GLU A 331 8.87 -10.54 18.57
C GLU A 331 10.34 -10.11 18.63
N ASN A 332 11.19 -10.70 17.79
CA ASN A 332 12.63 -10.45 17.76
C ASN A 332 13.07 -9.74 16.47
N SER A 333 12.15 -9.01 15.84
CA SER A 333 12.40 -8.34 14.57
C SER A 333 12.46 -6.82 14.72
N SER A 334 13.27 -6.18 13.89
CA SER A 334 13.12 -4.74 13.63
C SER A 334 12.26 -4.53 12.38
N LEU A 335 11.69 -3.33 12.23
CA LEU A 335 10.77 -3.02 11.14
C LEU A 335 11.32 -1.86 10.30
N LYS A 336 11.41 -2.06 8.97
CA LYS A 336 11.74 -1.01 8.01
C LYS A 336 10.53 -0.66 7.15
N ILE A 337 10.05 0.58 7.24
CA ILE A 337 8.95 1.09 6.42
C ILE A 337 9.53 1.54 5.08
N HIS A 338 8.91 1.15 3.97
CA HIS A 338 9.48 1.46 2.66
C HIS A 338 8.49 2.10 1.67
N GLU A 339 7.19 1.92 1.85
CA GLU A 339 6.18 2.49 0.95
C GLU A 339 4.90 2.90 1.70
N ALA A 340 4.21 3.89 1.15
CA ALA A 340 2.88 4.32 1.59
C ALA A 340 1.92 4.29 0.40
N ASN A 341 0.68 3.85 0.63
CA ASN A 341 -0.33 3.67 -0.41
C ASN A 341 -1.68 4.21 0.07
N SER A 342 -2.25 5.17 -0.66
CA SER A 342 -3.61 5.67 -0.45
C SER A 342 -4.68 4.67 -0.87
N ARG A 343 -4.36 3.83 -1.88
CA ARG A 343 -5.20 2.72 -2.32
C ARG A 343 -4.60 1.38 -1.92
N PHE A 344 -5.41 0.59 -1.23
CA PHE A 344 -5.11 -0.77 -0.80
C PHE A 344 -6.37 -1.63 -0.92
N ASP A 345 -6.17 -2.93 -1.13
CA ASP A 345 -7.23 -3.94 -1.13
C ASP A 345 -7.73 -4.18 0.29
N TYR A 346 -9.03 -4.29 0.46
CA TYR A 346 -9.60 -4.68 1.75
C TYR A 346 -10.82 -5.58 1.69
N ALA A 347 -11.66 -5.51 0.66
CA ALA A 347 -12.87 -6.31 0.58
C ALA A 347 -12.58 -7.81 0.48
N MET A 348 -11.50 -8.18 -0.22
CA MET A 348 -11.06 -9.58 -0.32
C MET A 348 -10.05 -9.98 0.75
N ASN A 349 -8.90 -9.31 0.87
CA ASN A 349 -7.83 -9.85 1.70
C ASN A 349 -7.82 -9.25 3.10
N THR A 350 -7.64 -7.93 3.23
CA THR A 350 -7.42 -7.28 4.53
C THR A 350 -8.56 -7.57 5.51
N ARG A 351 -9.82 -7.40 5.08
CA ARG A 351 -10.99 -7.64 5.94
C ARG A 351 -11.11 -9.10 6.35
N ASN A 352 -10.96 -10.03 5.43
CA ASN A 352 -11.22 -11.43 5.72
C ASN A 352 -10.05 -12.08 6.50
N ALA A 353 -8.82 -11.60 6.29
CA ALA A 353 -7.67 -12.03 7.08
C ALA A 353 -7.70 -11.49 8.52
N THR A 354 -8.00 -10.20 8.70
CA THR A 354 -7.93 -9.53 10.01
C THR A 354 -9.24 -9.55 10.80
N GLY A 355 -10.39 -9.68 10.13
CA GLY A 355 -11.71 -9.45 10.71
C GLY A 355 -12.09 -7.96 10.83
N VAL A 356 -11.19 -7.03 10.49
CA VAL A 356 -11.42 -5.58 10.56
C VAL A 356 -11.77 -5.05 9.17
N ASN A 357 -12.84 -4.27 9.03
CA ASN A 357 -13.30 -3.75 7.75
C ASN A 357 -12.93 -2.27 7.53
N PRO A 358 -11.93 -1.94 6.70
CA PRO A 358 -11.58 -0.55 6.39
C PRO A 358 -12.72 0.31 5.82
N ALA A 359 -13.72 -0.29 5.19
CA ALA A 359 -14.91 0.44 4.74
C ALA A 359 -15.68 1.09 5.90
N GLU A 360 -15.74 0.44 7.08
CA GLU A 360 -16.35 1.03 8.28
C GLU A 360 -15.59 2.28 8.70
N LYS A 361 -14.25 2.25 8.66
CA LYS A 361 -13.43 3.41 9.03
C LYS A 361 -13.60 4.57 8.04
N TYR A 362 -13.71 4.31 6.74
CA TYR A 362 -14.05 5.37 5.77
C TYR A 362 -15.40 6.03 6.09
N VAL A 363 -16.40 5.24 6.51
CA VAL A 363 -17.71 5.77 6.93
C VAL A 363 -17.60 6.57 8.23
N ASP A 364 -16.86 6.08 9.22
CA ASP A 364 -16.64 6.80 10.48
C ASP A 364 -15.97 8.17 10.24
N LEU A 365 -14.93 8.22 9.40
CA LEU A 365 -14.24 9.46 9.02
C LEU A 365 -15.19 10.43 8.29
N CYS A 366 -16.05 9.92 7.39
CA CYS A 366 -17.08 10.73 6.75
C CYS A 366 -18.07 11.30 7.77
N SER A 367 -18.61 10.46 8.66
CA SER A 367 -19.59 10.86 9.66
C SER A 367 -19.02 11.89 10.64
N GLU A 368 -17.78 11.74 11.07
CA GLU A 368 -17.09 12.72 11.92
C GLU A 368 -16.90 14.05 11.18
N ALA A 369 -16.44 14.03 9.93
CA ALA A 369 -16.25 15.23 9.14
C ALA A 369 -17.56 15.99 8.91
N LEU A 370 -18.66 15.28 8.64
CA LEU A 370 -19.97 15.87 8.43
C LEU A 370 -20.57 16.50 9.69
N SER A 371 -20.38 15.85 10.85
CA SER A 371 -20.90 16.34 12.14
C SER A 371 -20.21 17.62 12.58
N ASN A 372 -18.90 17.75 12.34
CA ASN A 372 -18.16 18.96 12.68
C ASN A 372 -18.57 20.18 11.83
N CYS A 373 -19.00 19.98 10.58
CA CYS A 373 -19.47 21.06 9.70
C CYS A 373 -20.91 21.54 10.01
N GLN A 374 -21.58 21.00 11.03
CA GLN A 374 -22.85 21.55 11.53
C GLN A 374 -22.65 22.56 12.67
N LEU A 375 -21.43 22.66 13.20
CA LEU A 375 -21.06 23.50 14.35
C LEU A 375 -20.20 24.72 13.97
N SER A 376 -19.90 24.88 12.67
CA SER A 376 -19.19 26.02 12.06
C SER A 376 -20.10 26.71 11.07
#